data_AF-A0A3B5B682-F1
#
_entry.id   AF-A0A3B5B682-F1
#
_cell.length_a   1.000
_cell.length_b   1.000
_cell.length_c   1.000
_cell.angle_alpha   90.00
_cell.angle_beta   90.00
_cell.angle_gamma   90.00
#
_symmetry.space_group_name_H-M   'P 1'
#
loop_
_entity.id
_entity.type
_entity.pdbx_description
1 polymer ?
#
loop_
_entity_poly.entity_id
_entity_poly.type
_entity_poly.pdbx_seq_one_letter_code
_entity_poly.pdbx_strand_id
1 'polypeptide(L)'
;LKCIPLQYFPIFVIFFPLMYINRAGKKILGTLLSVAQEYIKQNPLALENLVSLLLEYVVPYMIHLLAHDPDFTKPHEHKRLKECVWFMLEVLMTKNKNNRHAFLRKMVKNIKQTKDAQCLEDAKANEKLYTVCDVALFVIANKSTACHLDSPKDPVLPSNFLKLLSANVSLTWSW
;
A
#
# COMPACT_ATOMS: atom_id res chain seq x y z
N LEU A 1 4.19 11.32 17.13
CA LEU A 1 3.73 9.92 17.00
C LEU A 1 2.62 9.63 18.01
N LYS A 2 1.35 9.85 17.64
CA LYS A 2 0.20 9.46 18.47
C LYS A 2 -0.54 8.33 17.74
N CYS A 3 -0.59 7.16 18.40
CA CYS A 3 -1.48 6.03 18.17
C CYS A 3 -1.42 5.33 16.79
N ILE A 4 -0.32 4.63 16.52
CA ILE A 4 -0.36 3.48 15.59
C ILE A 4 -0.85 2.27 16.41
N PRO A 5 -1.91 1.55 16.00
CA PRO A 5 -2.37 0.37 16.72
C PRO A 5 -1.24 -0.66 16.82
N LEU A 6 -1.03 -1.19 18.03
CA LEU A 6 0.08 -2.08 18.42
C LEU A 6 0.26 -3.31 17.50
N GLN A 7 -0.79 -3.67 16.77
CA GLN A 7 -0.87 -4.79 15.85
C GLN A 7 -0.03 -4.59 14.56
N TYR A 8 0.28 -3.34 14.19
CA TYR A 8 1.05 -3.01 12.98
C TYR A 8 2.54 -2.75 13.25
N PHE A 9 2.92 -2.70 14.54
CA PHE A 9 4.29 -2.43 14.99
C PHE A 9 5.32 -3.47 14.50
N PRO A 10 5.04 -4.79 14.49
CA PRO A 10 6.01 -5.78 14.01
C PRO A 10 6.30 -5.68 12.50
N ILE A 11 5.27 -5.37 11.70
CA ILE A 11 5.42 -5.15 10.26
C ILE A 11 6.24 -3.87 10.02
N PHE A 12 5.96 -2.79 10.76
CA PHE A 12 6.68 -1.53 10.65
C PHE A 12 8.16 -1.62 11.07
N VAL A 13 8.48 -2.34 12.14
CA VAL A 13 9.85 -2.55 12.64
C VAL A 13 10.68 -3.41 11.68
N ILE A 14 10.05 -4.33 10.95
CA ILE A 14 10.72 -5.14 9.92
C ILE A 14 10.87 -4.34 8.62
N PHE A 15 9.83 -3.62 8.18
CA PHE A 15 9.84 -2.96 6.86
C PHE A 15 10.64 -1.66 6.79
N PHE A 16 10.70 -0.85 7.85
CA PHE A 16 11.40 0.44 7.81
C PHE A 16 12.93 0.29 7.61
N PRO A 17 13.64 -0.65 8.29
CA PRO A 17 15.03 -0.96 7.97
C PRO A 17 15.20 -1.64 6.59
N LEU A 18 14.20 -2.40 6.14
CA LEU A 18 14.19 -3.08 4.84
C LEU A 18 14.07 -2.11 3.65
N MET A 19 13.40 -0.97 3.81
CA MET A 19 13.35 0.09 2.80
C MET A 19 14.72 0.74 2.56
N TYR A 20 15.64 0.59 3.51
CA TYR A 20 16.93 1.29 3.52
C TYR A 20 18.14 0.40 3.20
N ILE A 21 18.01 -0.94 3.22
CA ILE A 21 19.14 -1.86 3.08
C ILE A 21 18.87 -2.89 1.96
N ASN A 22 19.72 -2.83 0.92
CA ASN A 22 20.16 -3.80 -0.11
C ASN A 22 19.42 -5.16 -0.29
N ARG A 23 19.74 -5.90 -1.38
CA ARG A 23 19.23 -7.24 -1.79
C ARG A 23 18.73 -8.20 -0.68
N ALA A 24 19.33 -8.19 0.51
CA ALA A 24 18.87 -8.93 1.68
C ALA A 24 17.42 -8.62 2.08
N GLY A 25 16.98 -7.35 2.00
CA GLY A 25 15.60 -6.97 2.29
C GLY A 25 14.60 -7.62 1.34
N LYS A 26 14.89 -7.65 0.03
CA LYS A 26 14.02 -8.34 -0.95
C LYS A 26 13.87 -9.82 -0.62
N LYS A 27 14.94 -10.48 -0.17
CA LYS A 27 14.91 -11.89 0.21
C LYS A 27 14.03 -12.12 1.44
N ILE A 28 14.20 -11.31 2.48
CA ILE A 28 13.39 -11.39 3.72
C ILE A 28 11.91 -11.14 3.39
N LEU A 29 11.61 -10.10 2.60
CA LEU A 29 10.25 -9.81 2.17
C LEU A 29 9.66 -10.99 1.38
N GLY A 30 10.39 -11.54 0.41
CA GLY A 30 10.01 -12.74 -0.33
C GLY A 30 9.67 -13.94 0.57
N THR A 31 10.48 -14.18 1.60
CA THR A 31 10.26 -15.23 2.59
C THR A 31 9.02 -14.96 3.43
N LEU A 32 8.84 -13.73 3.93
CA LEU A 32 7.68 -13.35 4.73
C LEU A 32 6.37 -13.49 3.93
N LEU A 33 6.39 -13.08 2.66
CA LEU A 33 5.28 -13.26 1.73
C LEU A 33 4.94 -14.75 1.54
N SER A 34 5.95 -15.60 1.41
CA SER A 34 5.77 -17.03 1.17
C SER A 34 5.19 -17.75 2.40
N VAL A 35 5.69 -17.41 3.60
CA VAL A 35 5.18 -17.95 4.87
C VAL A 35 3.73 -17.53 5.11
N ALA A 36 3.42 -16.25 4.90
CA ALA A 36 2.04 -15.75 5.03
C ALA A 36 1.10 -16.45 4.03
N GLN A 37 1.51 -16.65 2.77
CA GLN A 37 0.72 -17.39 1.79
C GLN A 37 0.48 -18.85 2.21
N GLU A 38 1.47 -19.51 2.80
CA GLU A 38 1.35 -20.89 3.26
C GLU A 38 0.44 -21.01 4.48
N TYR A 39 0.55 -20.08 5.43
CA TYR A 39 -0.32 -19.99 6.60
C TYR A 39 -1.79 -19.85 6.22
N ILE A 40 -2.09 -19.03 5.20
CA ILE A 40 -3.44 -18.83 4.67
C ILE A 40 -4.01 -20.11 4.06
N LYS A 41 -3.20 -20.89 3.33
CA LYS A 41 -3.65 -22.17 2.76
C LYS A 41 -4.03 -23.17 3.86
N GLN A 42 -3.27 -23.18 4.95
CA GLN A 42 -3.46 -24.12 6.05
C GLN A 42 -4.63 -23.72 6.99
N ASN A 43 -5.01 -22.43 7.03
CA ASN A 43 -6.01 -21.91 7.96
C ASN A 43 -7.11 -21.12 7.20
N PRO A 44 -8.07 -21.78 6.54
CA PRO A 44 -9.11 -21.11 5.76
C PRO A 44 -10.05 -20.22 6.60
N LEU A 45 -10.15 -20.43 7.91
CA LEU A 45 -10.91 -19.56 8.83
C LEU A 45 -10.15 -18.26 9.20
N ALA A 46 -8.84 -18.17 8.92
CA ALA A 46 -8.08 -16.93 9.09
C ALA A 46 -8.44 -15.87 8.01
N LEU A 47 -9.32 -16.22 7.05
CA LEU A 47 -9.80 -15.35 5.97
C LEU A 47 -10.48 -14.07 6.48
N GLU A 48 -11.12 -14.11 7.65
CA GLU A 48 -11.78 -12.94 8.24
C GLU A 48 -10.76 -11.94 8.84
N ASN A 49 -9.66 -12.44 9.42
CA ASN A 49 -8.52 -11.63 9.90
C ASN A 49 -7.47 -11.37 8.79
N LEU A 50 -7.77 -11.77 7.56
CA LEU A 50 -6.84 -11.82 6.43
C LEU A 50 -6.56 -10.46 5.81
N VAL A 51 -7.50 -9.51 5.92
CA VAL A 51 -7.31 -8.14 5.41
C VAL A 51 -6.07 -7.49 6.03
N SER A 52 -5.81 -7.78 7.30
CA SER A 52 -4.58 -7.40 8.03
C SER A 52 -3.33 -8.19 7.64
N LEU A 53 -3.48 -9.39 7.06
CA LEU A 53 -2.38 -10.30 6.68
C LEU A 53 -2.01 -10.24 5.20
N LEU A 54 -2.89 -9.67 4.37
CA LEU A 54 -2.79 -9.73 2.93
C LEU A 54 -1.77 -8.67 2.48
N LEU A 55 -0.65 -9.14 1.95
CA LEU A 55 0.58 -8.39 1.76
C LEU A 55 0.43 -7.22 0.77
N GLU A 56 -0.62 -7.26 -0.04
CA GLU A 56 -1.07 -6.17 -0.89
C GLU A 56 -1.51 -4.94 -0.06
N TYR A 57 -2.04 -5.13 1.14
CA TYR A 57 -2.36 -4.05 2.08
C TYR A 57 -1.12 -3.43 2.73
N VAL A 58 0.10 -3.82 2.36
CA VAL A 58 1.30 -3.04 2.68
C VAL A 58 1.36 -1.74 1.86
N VAL A 59 0.72 -1.71 0.69
CA VAL A 59 0.75 -0.55 -0.23
C VAL A 59 0.18 0.75 0.38
N PRO A 60 -1.00 0.77 1.04
CA PRO A 60 -1.52 1.97 1.69
C PRO A 60 -0.57 2.53 2.75
N TYR A 61 0.06 1.66 3.55
CA TYR A 61 1.01 2.09 4.57
C TYR A 61 2.31 2.63 3.95
N MET A 62 2.84 1.95 2.93
CA MET A 62 4.01 2.42 2.19
C MET A 62 3.77 3.82 1.61
N ILE A 63 2.60 4.04 0.99
CA ILE A 63 2.24 5.33 0.39
C ILE A 63 2.15 6.41 1.48
N HIS A 64 1.46 6.13 2.58
CA HIS A 64 1.32 7.07 3.70
C HIS A 64 2.68 7.40 4.33
N LEU A 65 3.57 6.42 4.50
CA LEU A 65 4.92 6.61 5.04
C LEU A 65 5.78 7.50 4.14
N LEU A 66 5.83 7.20 2.84
CA LEU A 66 6.61 7.96 1.88
C LEU A 66 6.09 9.40 1.73
N ALA A 67 4.79 9.60 1.84
CA ALA A 67 4.19 10.94 1.80
C ALA A 67 4.59 11.80 3.01
N HIS A 68 4.82 11.17 4.16
CA HIS A 68 5.25 11.80 5.41
C HIS A 68 6.77 11.82 5.60
N ASP A 69 7.55 11.33 4.64
CA ASP A 69 9.00 11.36 4.73
C ASP A 69 9.48 12.83 4.75
N PRO A 70 10.20 13.28 5.78
CA PRO A 70 10.73 14.65 5.83
C PRO A 70 11.73 14.92 4.69
N ASP A 71 12.41 13.87 4.20
CA ASP A 71 13.28 13.91 3.03
C ASP A 71 12.51 13.82 1.72
N PHE A 72 11.18 14.05 1.71
CA PHE A 72 10.35 14.20 0.52
C PHE A 72 9.94 15.67 0.32
N THR A 73 10.91 16.53 -0.02
CA THR A 73 10.77 17.97 -0.33
C THR A 73 11.67 18.53 -1.45
N LYS A 74 12.72 17.83 -1.92
CA LYS A 74 13.74 18.28 -2.89
C LYS A 74 13.64 17.57 -4.26
N PRO A 75 14.12 18.20 -5.36
CA PRO A 75 13.97 17.67 -6.72
C PRO A 75 14.63 16.31 -7.00
N HIS A 76 15.79 16.02 -6.37
CA HIS A 76 16.52 14.75 -6.54
C HIS A 76 15.79 13.52 -6.00
N GLU A 77 14.69 13.73 -5.28
CA GLU A 77 13.98 12.69 -4.54
C GLU A 77 12.96 11.95 -5.40
N HIS A 78 12.51 12.50 -6.54
CA HIS A 78 11.60 11.79 -7.44
C HIS A 78 12.18 10.47 -7.95
N LYS A 79 13.50 10.43 -8.18
CA LYS A 79 14.21 9.20 -8.58
C LYS A 79 14.24 8.20 -7.43
N ARG A 80 14.60 8.66 -6.22
CA ARG A 80 14.62 7.83 -5.01
C ARG A 80 13.23 7.28 -4.66
N LEU A 81 12.21 8.11 -4.75
CA LEU A 81 10.82 7.71 -4.53
C LEU A 81 10.40 6.61 -5.51
N LYS A 82 10.71 6.76 -6.80
CA LYS A 82 10.48 5.71 -7.80
C LYS A 82 11.20 4.41 -7.45
N GLU A 83 12.45 4.49 -6.99
CA GLU A 83 13.24 3.32 -6.59
C GLU A 83 12.65 2.64 -5.34
N CYS A 84 12.25 3.39 -4.31
CA CYS A 84 11.61 2.86 -3.10
C CYS A 84 10.25 2.20 -3.41
N VAL A 85 9.42 2.87 -4.21
CA VAL A 85 8.13 2.35 -4.65
C VAL A 85 8.31 1.10 -5.51
N TRP A 86 9.26 1.11 -6.45
CA TRP A 86 9.58 -0.06 -7.26
C TRP A 86 10.11 -1.22 -6.41
N PHE A 87 10.98 -0.96 -5.45
CA PHE A 87 11.54 -2.00 -4.58
C PHE A 87 10.43 -2.82 -3.89
N MET A 88 9.42 -2.13 -3.37
CA MET A 88 8.28 -2.77 -2.71
C MET A 88 7.36 -3.47 -3.73
N LEU A 89 7.00 -2.77 -4.81
CA LEU A 89 6.11 -3.30 -5.82
C LEU A 89 6.70 -4.48 -6.59
N GLU A 90 8.03 -4.53 -6.79
CA GLU A 90 8.69 -5.63 -7.48
C GLU A 90 8.41 -6.97 -6.80
N VAL A 91 8.50 -7.01 -5.47
CA VAL A 91 8.23 -8.24 -4.72
C VAL A 91 6.73 -8.56 -4.72
N LEU A 92 5.87 -7.55 -4.57
CA LEU A 92 4.42 -7.72 -4.61
C LEU A 92 3.91 -8.18 -5.99
N MET A 93 4.54 -7.72 -7.07
CA MET A 93 4.18 -8.00 -8.46
C MET A 93 4.98 -9.15 -9.08
N THR A 94 5.79 -9.88 -8.31
CA THR A 94 6.58 -11.02 -8.85
C THR A 94 5.68 -12.13 -9.40
N LYS A 95 4.47 -12.32 -8.84
CA LYS A 95 3.50 -13.32 -9.31
C LYS A 95 2.13 -12.67 -9.46
N ASN A 96 1.54 -12.69 -10.66
CA ASN A 96 0.18 -12.20 -10.87
C ASN A 96 -0.90 -13.27 -10.58
N LYS A 97 -0.88 -13.86 -9.38
CA LYS A 97 -1.93 -14.82 -8.99
C LYS A 97 -3.22 -14.07 -8.67
N ASN A 98 -4.36 -14.53 -9.17
CA ASN A 98 -5.69 -13.96 -8.91
C ASN A 98 -5.79 -12.45 -9.24
N ASN A 99 -5.25 -12.00 -10.38
CA ASN A 99 -5.30 -10.59 -10.80
C ASN A 99 -4.75 -9.60 -9.75
N ARG A 100 -3.72 -10.00 -9.00
CA ARG A 100 -3.10 -9.17 -7.96
C ARG A 100 -2.65 -7.81 -8.48
N HIS A 101 -2.13 -7.74 -9.70
CA HIS A 101 -1.63 -6.47 -10.26
C HIS A 101 -2.77 -5.46 -10.48
N ALA A 102 -3.94 -5.95 -10.92
CA ALA A 102 -5.15 -5.15 -11.01
C ALA A 102 -5.66 -4.71 -9.63
N PHE A 103 -5.58 -5.59 -8.62
CA PHE A 103 -5.91 -5.23 -7.23
C PHE A 103 -4.99 -4.15 -6.67
N LEU A 104 -3.68 -4.27 -6.82
CA LEU A 104 -2.72 -3.25 -6.39
C LEU A 104 -3.00 -1.91 -7.08
N ARG A 105 -3.26 -1.91 -8.40
CA ARG A 105 -3.62 -0.69 -9.12
C ARG A 105 -4.92 -0.06 -8.59
N LYS A 106 -5.96 -0.87 -8.38
CA LYS A 106 -7.25 -0.40 -7.83
C LYS A 106 -7.08 0.17 -6.43
N MET A 107 -6.26 -0.45 -5.59
CA MET A 107 -5.93 0.04 -4.26
C MET A 107 -5.29 1.43 -4.31
N VAL A 108 -4.24 1.61 -5.13
CA VAL A 108 -3.59 2.93 -5.28
C VAL A 108 -4.55 3.99 -5.81
N LYS A 109 -5.42 3.64 -6.77
CA LYS A 109 -6.47 4.55 -7.25
C LYS A 109 -7.42 4.97 -6.15
N ASN A 110 -7.88 4.02 -5.33
CA ASN A 110 -8.78 4.32 -4.22
C ASN A 110 -8.10 5.22 -3.19
N ILE A 111 -6.81 5.02 -2.88
CA ILE A 111 -6.05 5.90 -1.98
C ILE A 111 -6.01 7.33 -2.54
N LYS A 112 -5.82 7.51 -3.85
CA LYS A 112 -5.84 8.84 -4.47
C LYS A 112 -7.21 9.55 -4.35
N GLN A 113 -8.29 8.82 -4.07
CA GLN A 113 -9.63 9.37 -3.78
C GLN A 113 -9.86 9.62 -2.27
N THR A 114 -8.79 9.60 -1.47
CA THR A 114 -8.84 9.89 -0.03
C THR A 114 -8.03 11.13 0.32
N LYS A 115 -8.18 11.58 1.54
CA LYS A 115 -7.27 12.53 2.21
C LYS A 115 -6.47 11.80 3.27
N ASP A 116 -5.33 12.38 3.59
CA ASP A 116 -4.54 11.98 4.73
C ASP A 116 -5.33 12.20 6.03
N ALA A 117 -5.58 11.12 6.79
CA ALA A 117 -6.36 11.21 8.01
C ALA A 117 -5.61 11.94 9.15
N GLN A 118 -4.27 12.02 9.09
CA GLN A 118 -3.47 12.76 10.08
C GLN A 118 -3.47 14.27 9.80
N CYS A 119 -3.64 14.65 8.52
CA CYS A 119 -3.51 16.02 8.05
C CYS A 119 -4.60 16.41 7.02
N LEU A 120 -5.88 16.28 7.37
CA LEU A 120 -7.03 16.44 6.46
C LEU A 120 -7.11 17.81 5.75
N GLU A 121 -6.68 18.87 6.43
CA GLU A 121 -6.74 20.25 5.93
C GLU A 121 -5.40 20.75 5.38
N ASP A 122 -4.33 19.96 5.51
CA ASP A 122 -3.02 20.33 4.96
C ASP A 122 -2.96 19.97 3.47
N ALA A 123 -3.16 20.96 2.62
CA ALA A 123 -3.10 20.80 1.17
C ALA A 123 -1.76 20.21 0.71
N LYS A 124 -0.65 20.57 1.36
CA LYS A 124 0.71 20.11 0.99
C LYS A 124 0.92 18.65 1.39
N ALA A 125 0.40 18.22 2.54
CA ALA A 125 0.44 16.80 2.93
C ALA A 125 -0.36 15.93 1.95
N ASN A 126 -1.55 16.38 1.54
CA ASN A 126 -2.37 15.67 0.56
C ASN A 126 -1.73 15.66 -0.84
N GLU A 127 -1.10 16.75 -1.26
CA GLU A 127 -0.35 16.81 -2.53
C GLU A 127 0.80 15.79 -2.58
N LYS A 128 1.54 15.65 -1.48
CA LYS A 128 2.57 14.62 -1.34
C LYS A 128 1.99 13.22 -1.45
N LEU A 129 0.87 12.95 -0.75
CA LEU A 129 0.15 11.68 -0.84
C LEU A 129 -0.21 11.33 -2.29
N TYR A 130 -0.79 12.30 -3.02
CA TYR A 130 -1.18 12.12 -4.41
C TYR A 130 0.02 11.91 -5.34
N THR A 131 1.12 12.59 -5.09
CA THR A 131 2.36 12.42 -5.86
C THR A 131 2.93 11.01 -5.70
N VAL A 132 2.95 10.48 -4.47
CA VAL A 132 3.38 9.09 -4.21
C VAL A 132 2.44 8.09 -4.90
N CYS A 133 1.13 8.33 -4.87
CA CYS A 133 0.16 7.53 -5.62
C CYS A 133 0.44 7.55 -7.14
N ASP A 134 0.73 8.71 -7.72
CA ASP A 134 1.01 8.84 -9.15
C ASP A 134 2.29 8.11 -9.55
N VAL A 135 3.33 8.18 -8.72
CA VAL A 135 4.55 7.39 -8.90
C VAL A 135 4.26 5.90 -8.84
N ALA A 136 3.46 5.44 -7.87
CA ALA A 136 3.08 4.03 -7.76
C ALA A 136 2.24 3.55 -8.96
N LEU A 137 1.26 4.33 -9.40
CA LEU A 137 0.46 4.02 -10.59
C LEU A 137 1.33 3.95 -11.85
N PHE A 138 2.26 4.88 -12.01
CA PHE A 138 3.22 4.88 -13.11
C PHE A 138 4.08 3.62 -13.09
N VAL A 139 4.63 3.23 -11.93
CA VAL A 139 5.45 2.03 -11.80
C VAL A 139 4.65 0.77 -12.12
N ILE A 140 3.43 0.63 -11.60
CA ILE A 140 2.56 -0.53 -11.86
C ILE A 140 2.25 -0.64 -13.36
N ALA A 141 1.83 0.47 -13.99
CA ALA A 141 1.45 0.50 -15.40
C ALA A 141 2.62 0.13 -16.33
N ASN A 142 3.82 0.62 -16.04
CA ASN A 142 5.01 0.33 -16.87
C ASN A 142 5.56 -1.08 -16.67
N LYS A 143 5.21 -1.75 -15.58
CA LYS A 143 5.79 -3.05 -15.21
C LYS A 143 4.82 -4.22 -15.36
N SER A 144 3.54 -3.95 -15.59
CA SER A 144 2.57 -5.00 -15.88
C SER A 144 1.41 -4.53 -16.75
N THR A 145 1.22 -5.20 -17.88
CA THR A 145 0.02 -5.04 -18.72
C THR A 145 -1.24 -5.64 -18.08
N ALA A 146 -1.08 -6.66 -17.21
CA ALA A 146 -2.19 -7.30 -16.50
C ALA A 146 -2.83 -6.40 -15.42
N CYS A 147 -2.26 -5.23 -15.11
CA CYS A 147 -2.86 -4.28 -14.17
C CYS A 147 -4.13 -3.61 -14.72
N HIS A 148 -4.39 -3.72 -16.02
CA HIS A 148 -5.57 -3.17 -16.68
C HIS A 148 -6.79 -4.09 -16.63
N LEU A 149 -6.63 -5.33 -16.16
CA LEU A 149 -7.71 -6.27 -15.92
C LEU A 149 -8.60 -5.83 -14.75
N ASP A 150 -9.74 -6.50 -14.59
CA ASP A 150 -10.60 -6.30 -13.45
C ASP A 150 -9.97 -6.84 -12.17
N SER A 151 -10.12 -6.02 -11.12
CA SER A 151 -9.71 -6.41 -9.79
C SER A 151 -10.65 -7.48 -9.24
N PRO A 152 -10.13 -8.55 -8.61
CA PRO A 152 -10.96 -9.64 -8.09
C PRO A 152 -11.86 -9.21 -6.92
N LYS A 153 -11.58 -8.07 -6.29
CA LYS A 153 -12.31 -7.55 -5.11
C LYS A 153 -12.08 -6.05 -4.94
N ASP A 154 -12.95 -5.40 -4.17
CA ASP A 154 -12.75 -4.01 -3.76
C ASP A 154 -11.76 -3.91 -2.58
N PRO A 155 -10.74 -3.03 -2.67
CA PRO A 155 -9.79 -2.83 -1.58
C PRO A 155 -10.41 -2.02 -0.45
N VAL A 156 -10.28 -2.50 0.78
CA VAL A 156 -10.77 -1.82 2.00
C VAL A 156 -9.64 -0.97 2.59
N LEU A 157 -9.71 0.34 2.47
CA LEU A 157 -8.63 1.22 2.93
C LEU A 157 -8.60 1.35 4.45
N PRO A 158 -7.40 1.44 5.08
CA PRO A 158 -7.29 1.64 6.52
C PRO A 158 -7.73 3.06 6.90
N SER A 159 -8.93 3.17 7.48
CA SER A 159 -9.59 4.43 7.83
C SER A 159 -8.83 5.30 8.83
N ASN A 160 -7.93 4.71 9.62
CA ASN A 160 -7.08 5.43 10.58
C ASN A 160 -6.00 6.29 9.89
N PHE A 161 -5.68 6.01 8.62
CA PHE A 161 -4.65 6.72 7.85
C PHE A 161 -5.21 7.44 6.62
N LEU A 162 -6.32 6.95 6.08
CA LEU A 162 -6.91 7.45 4.84
C LEU A 162 -8.41 7.69 5.05
N LYS A 163 -8.84 8.92 4.82
CA LYS A 163 -10.24 9.32 4.94
C LYS A 163 -10.84 9.59 3.56
N LEU A 164 -11.93 8.90 3.22
CA LEU A 164 -12.62 9.10 1.94
C LEU A 164 -13.02 10.58 1.76
N LEU A 165 -12.80 11.11 0.55
CA LEU A 165 -13.35 12.39 0.12
C LEU A 165 -14.87 12.22 0.02
N SER A 166 -15.62 12.62 1.06
CA SER A 166 -17.06 12.39 1.08
C SER A 166 -17.79 13.29 0.09
N ALA A 167 -18.22 12.70 -1.03
CA ALA A 167 -19.54 12.88 -1.64
C ALA A 167 -19.87 11.66 -2.52
N ASN A 168 -20.12 10.50 -1.88
CA ASN A 168 -20.96 9.38 -2.38
C ASN A 168 -20.87 8.14 -1.46
N VAL A 169 -21.01 8.31 -0.15
CA VAL A 169 -21.45 7.22 0.75
C VAL A 169 -22.42 7.80 1.78
N SER A 170 -23.51 8.36 1.27
CA SER A 170 -24.77 8.48 1.97
C SER A 170 -25.74 7.75 1.06
N LEU A 171 -26.43 6.72 1.57
CA LEU A 171 -27.16 5.69 0.79
C LEU A 171 -26.16 4.69 0.15
N THR A 172 -25.84 3.53 0.70
CA THR A 172 -26.77 2.43 1.00
C THR A 172 -26.13 1.47 2.01
N TRP A 173 -26.60 1.50 3.26
CA TRP A 173 -26.82 0.29 4.08
C TRP A 173 -27.93 0.65 5.06
N SER A 174 -29.16 0.51 4.60
CA SER A 174 -30.35 0.46 5.44
C SER A 174 -31.23 -0.62 4.85
N TRP A 175 -31.57 -1.59 5.70
CA TRP A 175 -32.30 -2.85 5.50
C TRP A 175 -31.48 -4.00 4.91
#